data_AF-A0A2D5ZH65-F1
#
_entry.id   AF-A0A2D5ZH65-F1
#
_cell.length_a   1.000
_cell.length_b   1.000
_cell.length_c   1.000
_cell.angle_alpha   90.00
_cell.angle_beta   90.00
_cell.angle_gamma   90.00
#
_symmetry.space_group_name_H-M   'P 1'
#
loop_
_entity.id
_entity.type
_entity.pdbx_description
1 polymer ?
#
loop_
_entity_poly.entity_id
_entity_poly.type
_entity_poly.pdbx_seq_one_letter_code
_entity_poly.pdbx_strand_id
1 'polypeptide(L)'
;MIRKTFRRLAALHPVTLFGVGSGLMVITGLLIHAHIQTIIQVRDISVPIVGQLPQMERRLATLTQQLELTELHAATRIGSQQEKVEVYALPEETNVSRTVATFEVIRDVLTRDGLIASMSDLDISETTKREDGSASRTISVEFAAHEDGVKTIMLLIRLSGLLTVGDVLTQQEIDLLVDRIEQENPSGIVALEQFLTADLLRYAENPKTYEEQLKRSFSSTTFHNLFENVLRTSLLREVKILLRSDLEEILSGYKLWPMQLMAVEEVSIRPGAAPKWQKLGLTLLIFSEGS
;
A
#
# COMPACT_ATOMS: atom_id res chain seq x y z
N MET A 1 39.23 38.17 -52.84
CA MET A 1 38.15 39.19 -52.95
C MET A 1 38.11 40.19 -51.77
N ILE A 2 39.07 40.16 -50.82
CA ILE A 2 39.13 41.03 -49.62
C ILE A 2 39.97 42.31 -49.87
N ARG A 3 40.78 42.35 -50.93
CA ARG A 3 41.71 43.47 -51.21
C ARG A 3 41.05 44.69 -51.88
N LYS A 4 39.86 44.55 -52.46
CA LYS A 4 39.15 45.64 -53.19
C LYS A 4 38.22 46.46 -52.29
N THR A 5 37.76 45.93 -51.16
CA THR A 5 36.89 46.66 -50.21
C THR A 5 37.67 47.63 -49.34
N PHE A 6 38.91 47.29 -48.95
CA PHE A 6 39.75 48.15 -48.10
C PHE A 6 40.13 49.48 -48.77
N ARG A 7 40.33 49.50 -50.10
CA ARG A 7 40.66 50.74 -50.84
C ARG A 7 39.51 51.73 -50.96
N ARG A 8 38.25 51.30 -50.82
CA ARG A 8 37.08 52.21 -50.86
C ARG A 8 36.78 52.89 -49.52
N LEU A 9 37.22 52.31 -48.39
CA LEU A 9 37.09 52.95 -47.08
C LEU A 9 38.09 54.10 -46.86
N ALA A 10 39.25 54.06 -47.51
CA ALA A 10 40.30 55.08 -47.37
C ALA A 10 39.97 56.42 -48.07
N ALA A 11 38.83 56.53 -48.76
CA ALA A 11 38.40 57.74 -49.47
C ALA A 11 37.24 58.49 -48.77
N LEU A 12 36.85 58.11 -47.55
CA LEU A 12 35.88 58.86 -46.74
C LEU A 12 36.59 59.82 -45.79
N HIS A 13 36.10 61.07 -45.73
CA HIS A 13 36.63 62.14 -44.88
C HIS A 13 36.79 61.66 -43.42
N PRO A 14 37.88 62.01 -42.72
CA PRO A 14 38.16 61.53 -41.36
C PRO A 14 37.02 61.87 -40.37
N VAL A 15 36.28 62.96 -40.61
CA VAL A 15 35.15 63.40 -39.78
C VAL A 15 33.97 62.41 -39.84
N THR A 16 33.66 61.82 -41.00
CA THR A 16 32.57 60.83 -41.09
C THR A 16 32.97 59.50 -40.46
N LEU A 17 34.26 59.16 -40.53
CA LEU A 17 34.82 57.97 -39.87
C LEU A 17 34.80 58.09 -38.34
N PHE A 18 35.11 59.27 -37.79
CA PHE A 18 34.98 59.56 -36.37
C PHE A 18 33.52 59.59 -35.89
N GLY A 19 32.62 60.17 -36.69
CA GLY A 19 31.18 60.19 -36.36
C GLY A 19 30.57 58.78 -36.31
N VAL A 20 30.90 57.93 -37.29
CA VAL A 20 30.46 56.53 -37.30
C VAL A 20 31.07 55.75 -36.13
N GLY A 21 32.35 56.00 -35.80
CA GLY A 21 33.01 55.37 -34.65
C GLY A 21 32.37 55.73 -33.30
N SER A 22 32.04 57.01 -33.10
CA SER A 22 31.35 57.47 -31.88
C SER A 22 29.93 56.90 -31.78
N GLY A 23 29.19 56.87 -32.89
CA GLY A 23 27.87 56.25 -32.95
C GLY A 23 27.89 54.76 -32.60
N LEU A 24 28.88 54.02 -33.11
CA LEU A 24 29.07 52.61 -32.79
C LEU A 24 29.39 52.39 -31.31
N MET A 25 30.16 53.29 -30.68
CA MET A 25 30.44 53.19 -29.25
C MET A 25 29.20 53.40 -28.38
N VAL A 26 28.33 54.36 -28.73
CA VAL A 26 27.07 54.58 -28.00
C VAL A 26 26.14 53.38 -28.15
N ILE A 27 26.04 52.81 -29.35
CA ILE A 27 25.24 51.59 -29.60
C ILE A 27 25.81 50.40 -28.82
N THR A 28 27.14 50.27 -28.74
CA THR A 28 27.79 49.21 -27.96
C THR A 28 27.51 49.37 -26.46
N GLY A 29 27.54 50.60 -25.94
CA GLY A 29 27.16 50.89 -24.55
C GLY A 29 25.72 50.55 -24.24
N LEU A 30 24.78 50.87 -25.14
CA LEU A 30 23.36 50.50 -25.01
C LEU A 30 23.15 48.99 -25.07
N LEU A 31 23.84 48.28 -25.95
CA LEU A 31 23.80 46.82 -26.04
C LEU A 31 24.35 46.15 -24.78
N ILE A 32 25.44 46.66 -24.21
CA ILE A 32 25.99 46.16 -22.94
C ILE A 32 25.00 46.40 -21.80
N HIS A 33 24.38 47.58 -21.74
CA HIS A 33 23.38 47.88 -20.70
C HIS A 33 22.14 46.97 -20.81
N ALA A 34 21.64 46.76 -22.04
CA ALA A 34 20.55 45.82 -22.29
C ALA A 34 20.94 44.39 -21.92
N HIS A 35 22.17 43.96 -22.23
CA HIS A 35 22.66 42.62 -21.90
C HIS A 35 22.82 42.42 -20.38
N ILE A 36 23.27 43.44 -19.65
CA ILE A 36 23.35 43.42 -18.18
C ILE A 36 21.95 43.30 -17.57
N GLN A 37 20.97 44.06 -18.07
CA GLN A 37 19.57 43.97 -17.63
C GLN A 37 19.01 42.57 -17.87
N THR A 38 19.28 41.97 -19.03
CA THR A 38 18.86 40.59 -19.34
C THR A 38 19.56 39.57 -18.45
N ILE A 39 20.86 39.73 -18.15
CA ILE A 39 21.59 38.84 -17.24
C ILE A 39 21.05 38.95 -15.81
N ILE A 40 20.73 40.16 -15.33
CA ILE A 40 20.13 40.35 -13.99
C ILE A 40 18.74 39.73 -13.95
N GLN A 41 17.92 39.92 -14.98
CA GLN A 41 16.57 39.35 -15.07
C GLN A 41 16.61 37.82 -15.19
N VAL A 42 17.56 37.25 -15.94
CA VAL A 42 17.79 35.80 -15.99
C VAL A 42 18.34 35.29 -14.66
N ARG A 43 19.21 36.02 -13.97
CA ARG A 43 19.71 35.64 -12.63
C ARG A 43 18.58 35.61 -11.60
N ASP A 44 17.67 36.57 -11.64
CA ASP A 44 16.51 36.62 -10.73
C ASP A 44 15.43 35.57 -11.06
N ILE A 45 15.36 35.10 -12.31
CA ILE A 45 14.43 34.02 -12.74
C ILE A 45 15.03 32.60 -12.61
N SER A 46 16.37 32.46 -12.68
CA SER A 46 17.03 31.14 -12.68
C SER A 46 17.43 30.64 -11.28
N VAL A 47 17.65 31.55 -10.32
CA VAL A 47 18.02 31.20 -8.94
C VAL A 47 16.91 30.45 -8.17
N PRO A 48 15.61 30.67 -8.39
CA PRO A 48 14.57 29.90 -7.72
C PRO A 48 14.40 28.45 -8.21
N ILE A 49 14.92 28.07 -9.39
CA ILE A 49 14.69 26.73 -9.96
C ILE A 49 15.74 25.72 -9.46
N VAL A 50 16.99 26.16 -9.25
CA VAL A 50 18.06 25.29 -8.71
C VAL A 50 17.84 24.94 -7.24
N GLY A 51 17.13 25.79 -6.48
CA GLY A 51 16.74 25.50 -5.10
C GLY A 51 15.66 24.41 -4.96
N GLN A 52 14.91 24.11 -6.04
CA GLN A 52 13.84 23.12 -6.03
C GLN A 52 14.26 21.76 -6.62
N LEU A 53 15.36 21.70 -7.39
CA LEU A 53 15.93 20.46 -7.92
C LEU A 53 16.20 19.40 -6.83
N PRO A 54 16.81 19.71 -5.67
CA PRO A 54 17.04 18.70 -4.63
C PRO A 54 15.73 18.15 -4.04
N GLN A 55 14.68 18.97 -3.99
CA GLN A 55 13.37 18.53 -3.50
C GLN A 55 12.63 17.69 -4.55
N MET A 56 12.76 18.01 -5.84
CA MET A 56 12.18 17.21 -6.91
C MET A 56 12.94 15.89 -7.12
N GLU A 57 14.27 15.88 -7.00
CA GLU A 57 15.08 14.64 -6.98
C GLU A 57 14.76 13.79 -5.76
N ARG A 58 14.58 14.37 -4.56
CA ARG A 58 14.11 13.63 -3.39
C ARG A 58 12.72 13.07 -3.60
N ARG A 59 11.79 13.84 -4.17
CA ARG A 59 10.43 13.35 -4.48
C ARG A 59 10.44 12.26 -5.54
N LEU A 60 11.24 12.40 -6.60
CA LEU A 60 11.39 11.37 -7.63
C LEU A 60 12.04 10.12 -7.06
N ALA A 61 13.14 10.22 -6.30
CA ALA A 61 13.75 9.08 -5.64
C ALA A 61 12.80 8.39 -4.66
N THR A 62 12.00 9.17 -3.91
CA THR A 62 10.99 8.61 -3.00
C THR A 62 9.85 7.94 -3.77
N LEU A 63 9.37 8.54 -4.87
CA LEU A 63 8.32 7.98 -5.71
C LEU A 63 8.81 6.74 -6.46
N THR A 64 10.05 6.73 -6.95
CA THR A 64 10.68 5.57 -7.58
C THR A 64 10.90 4.45 -6.56
N GLN A 65 11.40 4.77 -5.36
CA GLN A 65 11.48 3.79 -4.27
C GLN A 65 10.12 3.26 -3.86
N GLN A 66 9.07 4.08 -3.86
CA GLN A 66 7.70 3.64 -3.58
C GLN A 66 7.15 2.77 -4.70
N LEU A 67 7.45 3.08 -5.96
CA LEU A 67 7.01 2.29 -7.10
C LEU A 67 7.74 0.94 -7.14
N GLU A 68 9.05 0.94 -6.91
CA GLU A 68 9.88 -0.26 -6.79
C GLU A 68 9.48 -1.09 -5.57
N LEU A 69 9.19 -0.48 -4.41
CA LEU A 69 8.60 -1.18 -3.26
C LEU A 69 7.21 -1.73 -3.57
N THR A 70 6.37 -1.01 -4.33
CA THR A 70 5.02 -1.47 -4.69
C THR A 70 5.09 -2.63 -5.69
N GLU A 71 6.02 -2.58 -6.64
CA GLU A 71 6.25 -3.62 -7.62
C GLU A 71 6.91 -4.85 -6.98
N LEU A 72 7.86 -4.65 -6.07
CA LEU A 72 8.49 -5.72 -5.29
C LEU A 72 7.50 -6.31 -4.28
N HIS A 73 6.62 -5.51 -3.67
CA HIS A 73 5.48 -5.99 -2.88
C HIS A 73 4.41 -6.69 -3.72
N ALA A 74 4.15 -6.25 -4.95
CA ALA A 74 3.23 -6.93 -5.86
C ALA A 74 3.80 -8.28 -6.31
N ALA A 75 5.08 -8.33 -6.66
CA ALA A 75 5.78 -9.56 -7.05
C ALA A 75 5.91 -10.56 -5.87
N THR A 76 6.24 -10.08 -4.67
CA THR A 76 6.24 -10.94 -3.46
C THR A 76 4.84 -11.33 -3.01
N ARG A 77 3.81 -10.50 -3.24
CA ARG A 77 2.40 -10.85 -2.99
C ARG A 77 1.94 -11.96 -3.95
N ILE A 78 2.32 -11.90 -5.23
CA ILE A 78 1.98 -12.96 -6.20
C ILE A 78 2.73 -14.26 -5.85
N GLY A 79 4.03 -14.20 -5.53
CA GLY A 79 4.80 -15.38 -5.10
C GLY A 79 4.30 -16.01 -3.79
N SER A 80 3.98 -15.18 -2.79
CA SER A 80 3.41 -15.63 -1.51
C SER A 80 1.96 -16.11 -1.65
N GLN A 81 1.16 -15.53 -2.55
CA GLN A 81 -0.19 -16.04 -2.82
C GLN A 81 -0.16 -17.34 -3.62
N GLN A 82 0.81 -17.52 -4.53
CA GLN A 82 1.01 -18.78 -5.24
C GLN A 82 1.46 -19.91 -4.28
N GLU A 83 2.38 -19.62 -3.37
CA GLU A 83 2.77 -20.55 -2.29
C GLU A 83 1.60 -20.84 -1.34
N LYS A 84 0.81 -19.81 -0.97
CA LYS A 84 -0.40 -20.00 -0.15
C LYS A 84 -1.48 -20.79 -0.87
N VAL A 85 -1.61 -20.68 -2.20
CA VAL A 85 -2.55 -21.46 -3.02
C VAL A 85 -2.12 -22.92 -3.14
N GLU A 86 -0.82 -23.20 -3.20
CA GLU A 86 -0.29 -24.58 -3.24
C GLU A 86 -0.38 -25.28 -1.86
N VAL A 87 -0.37 -24.51 -0.76
CA VAL A 87 -0.58 -25.00 0.61
C VAL A 87 -2.07 -25.04 1.01
N TYR A 88 -2.92 -24.19 0.43
CA TYR A 88 -4.38 -24.25 0.60
C TYR A 88 -4.94 -25.40 -0.25
N ALA A 89 -5.55 -26.39 0.38
CA ALA A 89 -6.53 -27.22 -0.32
C ALA A 89 -7.71 -26.31 -0.70
N LEU A 90 -7.69 -25.75 -1.90
CA LEU A 90 -8.75 -24.86 -2.36
C LEU A 90 -10.00 -25.72 -2.55
N PRO A 91 -11.20 -25.23 -2.17
CA PRO A 91 -12.41 -25.96 -2.45
C PRO A 91 -12.57 -26.13 -3.97
N GLU A 92 -12.99 -27.33 -4.40
CA GLU A 92 -13.23 -27.71 -5.80
C GLU A 92 -14.20 -26.73 -6.51
N GLU A 93 -15.07 -26.05 -5.77
CA GLU A 93 -15.95 -25.01 -6.29
C GLU A 93 -15.93 -23.75 -5.40
N THR A 94 -15.93 -22.57 -6.04
CA THR A 94 -16.20 -21.30 -5.35
C THR A 94 -17.62 -21.33 -4.79
N ASN A 95 -17.79 -21.46 -3.47
CA ASN A 95 -19.10 -21.37 -2.82
C ASN A 95 -19.55 -19.90 -2.77
N VAL A 96 -20.14 -19.44 -3.88
CA VAL A 96 -20.65 -18.06 -4.03
C VAL A 96 -21.66 -17.72 -2.96
N SER A 97 -22.56 -18.65 -2.61
CA SER A 97 -23.58 -18.44 -1.58
C SER A 97 -22.96 -18.12 -0.23
N ARG A 98 -21.86 -18.79 0.14
CA ARG A 98 -21.11 -18.49 1.36
C ARG A 98 -20.46 -17.11 1.31
N THR A 99 -19.88 -16.74 0.17
CA THR A 99 -19.24 -15.42 0.03
C THR A 99 -20.27 -14.30 0.08
N VAL A 100 -21.41 -14.43 -0.61
CA VAL A 100 -22.53 -13.49 -0.53
C VAL A 100 -23.03 -13.36 0.91
N ALA A 101 -23.29 -14.49 1.59
CA ALA A 101 -23.72 -14.48 2.98
C ALA A 101 -22.69 -13.81 3.92
N THR A 102 -21.40 -13.98 3.65
CA THR A 102 -20.33 -13.31 4.42
C THR A 102 -20.38 -11.80 4.24
N PHE A 103 -20.55 -11.32 3.00
CA PHE A 103 -20.70 -9.89 2.73
C PHE A 103 -21.99 -9.30 3.30
N GLU A 104 -23.09 -10.04 3.29
CA GLU A 104 -24.35 -9.61 3.92
C GLU A 104 -24.22 -9.49 5.44
N VAL A 105 -23.60 -10.48 6.10
CA VAL A 105 -23.30 -10.40 7.53
C VAL A 105 -22.42 -9.20 7.86
N ILE A 106 -21.35 -8.98 7.08
CA ILE A 106 -20.46 -7.84 7.26
C ILE A 106 -21.24 -6.53 7.08
N ARG A 107 -22.09 -6.43 6.06
CA ARG A 107 -22.95 -5.26 5.82
C ARG A 107 -23.84 -4.99 7.03
N ASP A 108 -24.51 -6.00 7.55
CA ASP A 108 -25.49 -5.83 8.62
C ASP A 108 -24.81 -5.37 9.92
N VAL A 109 -23.65 -5.96 10.27
CA VAL A 109 -22.84 -5.54 11.42
C VAL A 109 -22.34 -4.10 11.25
N LEU A 110 -21.71 -3.78 10.11
CA LEU A 110 -21.15 -2.44 9.89
C LEU A 110 -22.22 -1.35 9.78
N THR A 111 -23.41 -1.68 9.29
CA THR A 111 -24.54 -0.73 9.21
C THR A 111 -25.06 -0.44 10.61
N ARG A 112 -25.21 -1.48 11.43
CA ARG A 112 -25.64 -1.36 12.83
C ARG A 112 -24.66 -0.54 13.67
N ASP A 113 -23.36 -0.70 13.41
CA ASP A 113 -22.30 0.07 14.09
C ASP A 113 -22.16 1.51 13.53
N GLY A 114 -22.96 1.88 12.52
CA GLY A 114 -22.94 3.20 11.89
C GLY A 114 -21.68 3.47 11.04
N LEU A 115 -20.93 2.43 10.70
CA LEU A 115 -19.68 2.50 9.93
C LEU A 115 -19.94 2.53 8.41
N ILE A 116 -21.07 2.01 7.96
CA ILE A 116 -21.54 2.13 6.57
C ILE A 116 -22.98 2.63 6.52
N ALA A 117 -23.31 3.36 5.46
CA ALA A 117 -24.67 3.84 5.18
C ALA A 117 -25.37 2.95 4.15
N SER A 118 -24.62 2.42 3.19
CA SER A 118 -25.16 1.55 2.15
C SER A 118 -24.07 0.69 1.53
N MET A 119 -24.48 -0.45 0.97
CA MET A 119 -23.68 -1.34 0.15
C MET A 119 -24.44 -1.61 -1.15
N SER A 120 -23.77 -1.60 -2.29
CA SER A 120 -24.35 -1.99 -3.57
C SER A 120 -24.59 -3.51 -3.62
N ASP A 121 -25.37 -3.95 -4.61
CA ASP A 121 -25.42 -5.36 -4.94
C ASP A 121 -24.02 -5.87 -5.34
N LEU A 122 -23.77 -7.14 -5.05
CA LEU A 122 -22.53 -7.83 -5.42
C LEU A 122 -22.61 -8.22 -6.89
N ASP A 123 -21.75 -7.64 -7.73
CA ASP A 123 -21.59 -8.08 -9.11
C ASP A 123 -20.54 -9.17 -9.16
N ILE A 124 -20.92 -10.36 -9.63
CA ILE A 124 -20.08 -11.56 -9.61
C ILE A 124 -19.87 -12.01 -11.05
N SER A 125 -18.61 -11.95 -11.50
CA SER A 125 -18.24 -12.37 -12.85
C SER A 125 -18.31 -13.89 -13.02
N GLU A 126 -18.33 -14.32 -14.27
CA GLU A 126 -18.10 -15.72 -14.61
C GLU A 126 -16.69 -16.16 -14.19
N THR A 127 -16.51 -17.48 -13.99
CA THR A 127 -15.22 -18.08 -13.66
C THR A 127 -14.24 -17.89 -14.82
N THR A 128 -13.10 -17.28 -14.56
CA THR A 128 -11.97 -17.22 -15.50
C THR A 128 -10.90 -18.22 -15.07
N LYS A 129 -10.47 -19.09 -16.00
CA LYS A 129 -9.27 -19.92 -15.79
C LYS A 129 -8.03 -19.05 -15.97
N ARG A 130 -7.11 -19.10 -15.02
CA ARG A 130 -5.81 -18.45 -15.13
C ARG A 130 -4.76 -19.35 -15.78
N GLU A 131 -3.68 -18.73 -16.24
CA GLU A 131 -2.54 -19.41 -16.86
C GLU A 131 -1.82 -20.39 -15.90
N ASP A 132 -2.03 -20.23 -14.58
CA ASP A 132 -1.46 -21.07 -13.52
C ASP A 132 -2.28 -22.34 -13.21
N GLY A 133 -3.39 -22.58 -13.93
CA GLY A 133 -4.30 -23.71 -13.68
C GLY A 133 -5.32 -23.48 -12.56
N SER A 134 -5.28 -22.33 -11.87
CA SER A 134 -6.31 -21.93 -10.90
C SER A 134 -7.55 -21.33 -11.59
N ALA A 135 -8.69 -21.39 -10.91
CA ALA A 135 -9.90 -20.69 -11.32
C ALA A 135 -10.13 -19.48 -10.41
N SER A 136 -10.50 -18.34 -11.01
CA SER A 136 -10.85 -17.14 -10.25
C SER A 136 -12.20 -16.57 -10.66
N ARG A 137 -12.90 -15.95 -9.70
CA ARG A 137 -14.07 -15.11 -9.95
C ARG A 137 -13.82 -13.71 -9.42
N THR A 138 -14.24 -12.70 -10.17
CA THR A 138 -14.18 -11.31 -9.75
C THR A 138 -15.50 -10.92 -9.09
N ILE A 139 -15.43 -10.37 -7.88
CA ILE A 139 -16.55 -9.73 -7.19
C ILE A 139 -16.31 -8.23 -7.16
N SER A 140 -17.26 -7.46 -7.67
CA SER A 140 -17.27 -6.01 -7.56
C SER A 140 -18.35 -5.55 -6.59
N VAL A 141 -17.99 -4.63 -5.70
CA VAL A 141 -18.89 -4.10 -4.68
C VAL A 141 -18.55 -2.65 -4.33
N GLU A 142 -19.57 -1.82 -4.13
CA GLU A 142 -19.42 -0.45 -3.66
C GLU A 142 -20.02 -0.25 -2.27
N PHE A 143 -19.28 0.44 -1.41
CA PHE A 143 -19.71 0.82 -0.06
C PHE A 143 -19.76 2.33 0.07
N ALA A 144 -20.78 2.86 0.74
CA ALA A 144 -20.77 4.20 1.30
C ALA A 144 -20.38 4.07 2.78
N ALA A 145 -19.10 4.29 3.10
CA ALA A 145 -18.52 4.00 4.40
C ALA A 145 -17.92 5.26 5.05
N HIS A 146 -17.97 5.33 6.38
CA HIS A 146 -17.14 6.24 7.14
C HIS A 146 -15.67 5.79 7.06
N GLU A 147 -14.71 6.68 7.32
CA GLU A 147 -13.27 6.38 7.28
C GLU A 147 -12.90 5.13 8.11
N ASP A 148 -13.51 4.98 9.28
CA ASP A 148 -13.30 3.80 10.14
C ASP A 148 -13.93 2.53 9.56
N GLY A 149 -15.05 2.65 8.85
CA GLY A 149 -15.67 1.55 8.11
C GLY A 149 -14.80 1.07 6.95
N VAL A 150 -14.16 1.99 6.21
CA VAL A 150 -13.20 1.66 5.15
C VAL A 150 -12.04 0.85 5.71
N LYS A 151 -11.45 1.27 6.84
CA LYS A 151 -10.36 0.54 7.51
C LYS A 151 -10.80 -0.87 7.91
N THR A 152 -11.99 -1.00 8.49
CA THR A 152 -12.56 -2.28 8.90
C THR A 152 -12.81 -3.23 7.72
N ILE A 153 -13.38 -2.72 6.62
CA ILE A 153 -13.63 -3.53 5.40
C ILE A 153 -12.31 -4.04 4.83
N MET A 154 -11.31 -3.16 4.69
CA MET A 154 -9.99 -3.55 4.18
C MET A 154 -9.30 -4.57 5.08
N LEU A 155 -9.45 -4.44 6.40
CA LEU A 155 -8.95 -5.41 7.36
C LEU A 155 -9.62 -6.78 7.18
N LEU A 156 -10.96 -6.84 7.11
CA LEU A 156 -11.70 -8.09 6.89
C LEU A 156 -11.27 -8.82 5.61
N ILE A 157 -11.08 -8.08 4.52
CA ILE A 157 -10.59 -8.65 3.27
C ILE A 157 -9.16 -9.16 3.43
N ARG A 158 -8.30 -8.45 4.16
CA ARG A 158 -6.93 -8.90 4.44
C ARG A 158 -6.89 -10.17 5.30
N LEU A 159 -7.88 -10.37 6.17
CA LEU A 159 -8.01 -11.60 6.97
C LEU A 159 -8.57 -12.77 6.18
N SER A 160 -9.10 -12.54 4.99
CA SER A 160 -9.58 -13.61 4.13
C SER A 160 -8.43 -14.53 3.73
N GLY A 161 -8.62 -15.84 3.90
CA GLY A 161 -7.56 -16.82 3.70
C GLY A 161 -6.48 -16.89 4.79
N LEU A 162 -6.63 -16.18 5.92
CA LEU A 162 -5.76 -16.37 7.10
C LEU A 162 -6.51 -17.25 8.11
N LEU A 163 -5.91 -18.38 8.48
CA LEU A 163 -6.54 -19.39 9.35
C LEU A 163 -6.00 -19.31 10.77
N THR A 164 -4.69 -19.09 10.87
CA THR A 164 -3.94 -19.25 12.11
C THR A 164 -3.31 -17.94 12.56
N VAL A 165 -2.89 -17.88 13.82
CA VAL A 165 -2.11 -16.77 14.37
C VAL A 165 -0.81 -16.56 13.60
N GLY A 166 -0.17 -17.64 13.15
CA GLY A 166 1.04 -17.61 12.35
C GLY A 166 0.84 -16.94 10.99
N ASP A 167 -0.32 -17.13 10.35
CA ASP A 167 -0.63 -16.50 9.06
C ASP A 167 -0.76 -14.97 9.13
N VAL A 168 -1.09 -14.46 10.32
CA VAL A 168 -1.30 -13.03 10.59
C VAL A 168 0.02 -12.33 10.92
N LEU A 169 0.97 -13.06 11.50
CA LEU A 169 2.31 -12.55 11.80
C LEU A 169 3.15 -12.49 10.52
N THR A 170 4.02 -11.48 10.46
CA THR A 170 5.02 -11.41 9.39
C THR A 170 6.15 -12.40 9.64
N GLN A 171 6.82 -12.86 8.58
CA GLN A 171 7.97 -13.76 8.72
C GLN A 171 9.05 -13.16 9.63
N GLN A 172 9.31 -11.85 9.53
CA GLN A 172 10.27 -11.15 10.41
C GLN A 172 9.87 -11.20 11.89
N GLU A 173 8.57 -11.09 12.20
CA GLU A 173 8.09 -11.21 13.59
C GLU A 173 8.22 -12.64 14.10
N ILE A 174 7.97 -13.64 13.25
CA ILE A 174 8.16 -15.06 13.59
C ILE A 174 9.65 -15.34 13.83
N ASP A 175 10.53 -14.92 12.92
CA ASP A 175 11.97 -15.11 13.03
C ASP A 175 12.52 -14.47 14.30
N LEU A 176 12.09 -13.25 14.65
CA LEU A 176 12.47 -12.60 15.90
C LEU A 176 12.05 -13.40 17.14
N LEU A 177 10.87 -14.01 17.12
CA LEU A 177 10.40 -14.87 18.21
C LEU A 177 11.21 -16.17 18.27
N VAL A 178 11.48 -16.80 17.12
CA VAL A 178 12.27 -18.04 17.01
C VAL A 178 13.70 -17.81 17.48
N ASP A 179 14.40 -16.80 16.95
CA ASP A 179 15.77 -16.45 17.33
C ASP A 179 15.91 -16.23 18.84
N ARG A 180 14.92 -15.54 19.44
CA ARG A 180 14.91 -15.30 20.88
C ARG A 180 14.70 -16.59 21.67
N ILE A 181 13.82 -17.48 21.21
CA ILE A 181 13.56 -18.77 21.85
C ILE A 181 14.78 -19.68 21.77
N GLU A 182 15.45 -19.74 20.62
CA GLU A 182 16.67 -20.54 20.45
C GLU A 182 17.81 -20.08 21.37
N GLN A 183 17.92 -18.77 21.61
CA GLN A 183 18.93 -18.21 22.51
C GLN A 183 18.65 -18.48 24.00
N GLU A 184 17.37 -18.56 24.40
CA GLU A 184 17.00 -18.61 25.82
C GLU A 184 16.52 -19.99 26.28
N ASN A 185 15.63 -20.63 25.53
CA ASN A 185 15.09 -21.94 25.83
C ASN A 185 14.63 -22.66 24.55
N PRO A 186 15.53 -23.42 23.90
CA PRO A 186 15.20 -24.16 22.67
C PRO A 186 14.01 -25.11 22.83
N SER A 187 13.78 -25.65 24.03
CA SER A 187 12.63 -26.54 24.30
C SER A 187 11.27 -25.82 24.24
N GLY A 188 11.27 -24.48 24.26
CA GLY A 188 10.07 -23.66 24.14
C GLY A 188 9.54 -23.52 22.70
N ILE A 189 10.28 -24.00 21.69
CA ILE A 189 9.87 -23.91 20.27
C ILE A 189 8.51 -24.56 20.02
N VAL A 190 8.23 -25.70 20.68
CA VAL A 190 6.94 -26.41 20.56
C VAL A 190 5.78 -25.55 21.05
N ALA A 191 5.97 -24.76 22.11
CA ALA A 191 4.94 -23.86 22.61
C ALA A 191 4.68 -22.70 21.64
N LEU A 192 5.73 -22.19 20.97
CA LEU A 192 5.58 -21.20 19.92
C LEU A 192 4.84 -21.78 18.71
N GLU A 193 5.20 -22.98 18.25
CA GLU A 193 4.51 -23.65 17.15
C GLU A 193 3.02 -23.88 17.46
N GLN A 194 2.69 -24.32 18.68
CA GLN A 194 1.30 -24.45 19.13
C GLN A 194 0.55 -23.11 19.14
N PHE A 195 1.23 -22.02 19.50
CA PHE A 195 0.67 -20.69 19.44
C PHE A 195 0.45 -20.22 17.99
N LEU A 196 1.43 -20.43 17.11
CA LEU A 196 1.35 -20.05 15.70
C LEU A 196 0.29 -20.84 14.94
N THR A 197 0.07 -22.10 15.28
CA THR A 197 -0.96 -22.97 14.68
C THR A 197 -2.35 -22.78 15.28
N ALA A 198 -2.50 -21.94 16.31
CA ALA A 198 -3.80 -21.66 16.90
C ALA A 198 -4.74 -21.00 15.89
N ASP A 199 -5.97 -21.48 15.84
CA ASP A 199 -7.04 -20.89 15.01
C ASP A 199 -7.27 -19.43 15.42
N LEU A 200 -7.29 -18.54 14.42
CA LEU A 200 -7.33 -17.10 14.63
C LEU A 200 -8.65 -16.64 15.28
N LEU A 201 -9.77 -17.28 14.95
CA LEU A 201 -11.08 -16.95 15.50
C LEU A 201 -11.13 -17.34 16.98
N ARG A 202 -10.67 -18.56 17.30
CA ARG A 202 -10.56 -19.03 18.70
C ARG A 202 -9.59 -18.19 19.53
N TYR A 203 -8.49 -17.77 18.90
CA TYR A 203 -7.56 -16.85 19.54
C TYR A 203 -8.18 -15.49 19.82
N ALA A 204 -8.98 -14.94 18.90
CA ALA A 204 -9.65 -13.66 19.10
C ALA A 204 -10.69 -13.69 20.23
N GLU A 205 -11.37 -14.83 20.41
CA GLU A 205 -12.32 -15.06 21.51
C GLU A 205 -11.62 -15.02 22.88
N ASN A 206 -10.52 -15.78 23.02
CA ASN A 206 -9.85 -15.99 24.29
C ASN A 206 -8.32 -15.74 24.22
N PRO A 207 -7.87 -14.52 23.86
CA PRO A 207 -6.47 -14.25 23.55
C PRO A 207 -5.55 -14.47 24.75
N LYS A 208 -6.03 -14.13 25.95
CA LYS A 208 -5.28 -14.30 27.21
C LYS A 208 -4.89 -15.74 27.45
N THR A 209 -5.73 -16.72 27.10
CA THR A 209 -5.43 -18.13 27.35
C THR A 209 -4.22 -18.59 26.55
N TYR A 210 -4.20 -18.26 25.26
CA TYR A 210 -3.11 -18.61 24.35
C TYR A 210 -1.83 -17.85 24.69
N GLU A 211 -1.93 -16.55 24.97
CA GLU A 211 -0.78 -15.72 25.34
C GLU A 211 -0.15 -16.17 26.66
N GLU A 212 -0.94 -16.44 27.69
CA GLU A 212 -0.44 -16.90 28.98
C GLU A 212 0.15 -18.31 28.90
N GLN A 213 -0.40 -19.19 28.06
CA GLN A 213 0.18 -20.51 27.81
C GLN A 213 1.57 -20.39 27.19
N LEU A 214 1.76 -19.49 26.21
CA LEU A 214 3.07 -19.24 25.65
C LEU A 214 4.00 -18.64 26.70
N LYS A 215 3.57 -17.59 27.40
CA LYS A 215 4.34 -16.92 28.45
C LYS A 215 4.81 -17.89 29.54
N ARG A 216 3.98 -18.82 30.00
CA ARG A 216 4.36 -19.83 31.01
C ARG A 216 5.52 -20.73 30.59
N SER A 217 5.71 -20.92 29.29
CA SER A 217 6.81 -21.73 28.74
C SER A 217 8.15 -20.99 28.79
N PHE A 218 8.14 -19.69 29.12
CA PHE A 218 9.32 -18.83 29.20
C PHE A 218 9.37 -18.11 30.55
N SER A 219 10.55 -18.01 31.16
CA SER A 219 10.74 -17.32 32.45
C SER A 219 11.39 -15.94 32.30
N SER A 220 11.88 -15.60 31.11
CA SER A 220 12.68 -14.39 30.88
C SER A 220 11.81 -13.15 30.66
N THR A 221 12.12 -12.05 31.33
CA THR A 221 11.43 -10.77 31.11
C THR A 221 11.66 -10.22 29.70
N THR A 222 12.79 -10.59 29.08
CA THR A 222 13.16 -10.18 27.72
C THR A 222 12.23 -10.77 26.67
N PHE A 223 11.94 -12.08 26.72
CA PHE A 223 10.98 -12.71 25.82
C PHE A 223 9.58 -12.11 26.00
N HIS A 224 9.12 -11.95 27.25
CA HIS A 224 7.81 -11.36 27.52
C HIS A 224 7.67 -9.96 26.90
N ASN A 225 8.68 -9.11 27.02
CA ASN A 225 8.67 -7.78 26.41
C ASN A 225 8.68 -7.82 24.88
N LEU A 226 9.47 -8.72 24.28
CA LEU A 226 9.48 -8.92 22.83
C LEU A 226 8.10 -9.38 22.34
N PHE A 227 7.53 -10.39 22.99
CA PHE A 227 6.22 -10.94 22.66
C PHE A 227 5.11 -9.90 22.79
N GLU A 228 5.08 -9.15 23.90
CA GLU A 228 4.15 -8.03 24.08
C GLU A 228 4.30 -6.95 23.00
N ASN A 229 5.53 -6.65 22.58
CA ASN A 229 5.76 -5.71 21.49
C ASN A 229 5.21 -6.25 20.17
N VAL A 230 5.50 -7.51 19.83
CA VAL A 230 4.94 -8.16 18.62
C VAL A 230 3.42 -8.14 18.66
N LEU A 231 2.79 -8.49 19.78
CA LEU A 231 1.33 -8.44 19.93
C LEU A 231 0.74 -7.04 19.77
N ARG A 232 1.50 -5.97 20.08
CA ARG A 232 1.06 -4.58 19.98
C ARG A 232 1.27 -3.97 18.61
N THR A 233 2.31 -4.38 17.88
CA THR A 233 2.66 -3.84 16.57
C THR A 233 2.07 -4.64 15.42
N SER A 234 1.84 -5.94 15.63
CA SER A 234 1.33 -6.83 14.59
C SER A 234 -0.14 -6.61 14.28
N LEU A 235 -0.56 -7.17 13.15
CA LEU A 235 -1.95 -7.24 12.70
C LEU A 235 -2.86 -7.95 13.71
N LEU A 236 -2.31 -8.81 14.60
CA LEU A 236 -3.06 -9.48 15.66
C LEU A 236 -3.81 -8.52 16.58
N ARG A 237 -3.27 -7.32 16.83
CA ARG A 237 -3.96 -6.30 17.63
C ARG A 237 -5.27 -5.88 16.97
N GLU A 238 -5.23 -5.65 15.67
CA GLU A 238 -6.38 -5.19 14.89
C GLU A 238 -7.41 -6.32 14.74
N VAL A 239 -6.94 -7.56 14.55
CA VAL A 239 -7.78 -8.75 14.55
C VAL A 239 -8.54 -8.91 15.86
N LYS A 240 -7.87 -8.77 17.00
CA LYS A 240 -8.53 -8.85 18.33
C LYS A 240 -9.61 -7.81 18.50
N ILE A 241 -9.40 -6.58 18.00
CA ILE A 241 -10.41 -5.52 18.14
C ILE A 241 -11.61 -5.83 17.24
N LEU A 242 -11.34 -6.25 16.01
CA LEU A 242 -12.36 -6.53 14.99
C LEU A 242 -13.22 -7.76 15.36
N LEU A 243 -12.59 -8.89 15.65
CA LEU A 243 -13.26 -10.17 15.94
C LEU A 243 -13.78 -10.27 17.37
N ARG A 244 -13.49 -9.32 18.27
CA ARG A 244 -14.14 -9.29 19.60
C ARG A 244 -15.54 -8.68 19.57
N SER A 245 -15.95 -8.13 18.43
CA SER A 245 -17.33 -7.70 18.20
C SER A 245 -18.24 -8.92 17.93
N ASP A 246 -19.55 -8.68 17.82
CA ASP A 246 -20.56 -9.69 17.41
C ASP A 246 -20.21 -10.40 16.09
N LEU A 247 -19.26 -9.87 15.32
CA LEU A 247 -18.79 -10.44 14.06
C LEU A 247 -18.24 -11.87 14.26
N GLU A 248 -17.59 -12.18 15.39
CA GLU A 248 -17.14 -13.55 15.68
C GLU A 248 -18.32 -14.50 15.91
N GLU A 249 -19.25 -14.14 16.79
CA GLU A 249 -20.42 -14.96 17.11
C GLU A 249 -21.22 -15.27 15.84
N ILE A 250 -21.38 -14.27 14.96
CA ILE A 250 -22.10 -14.42 13.71
C ILE A 250 -21.31 -15.28 12.70
N LEU A 251 -20.01 -15.01 12.50
CA LEU A 251 -19.20 -15.81 11.57
C LEU A 251 -19.09 -17.28 12.01
N SER A 252 -18.94 -17.52 13.31
CA SER A 252 -18.91 -18.85 13.93
C SER A 252 -20.27 -19.54 13.81
N GLY A 253 -21.34 -18.86 14.20
CA GLY A 253 -22.70 -19.40 14.21
C GLY A 253 -23.20 -19.80 12.82
N TYR A 254 -22.89 -19.02 11.79
CA TYR A 254 -23.26 -19.32 10.41
C TYR A 254 -22.21 -20.17 9.65
N LYS A 255 -21.14 -20.63 10.32
CA LYS A 255 -20.03 -21.39 9.71
C LYS A 255 -19.42 -20.70 8.49
N LEU A 256 -19.33 -19.37 8.55
CA LEU A 256 -18.76 -18.54 7.50
C LEU A 256 -17.22 -18.46 7.62
N TRP A 257 -16.67 -18.76 8.80
CA TRP A 257 -15.23 -18.93 9.02
C TRP A 257 -14.73 -20.34 8.68
N PRO A 258 -13.54 -20.51 8.07
CA PRO A 258 -12.68 -19.46 7.54
C PRO A 258 -13.22 -18.86 6.24
N MET A 259 -12.92 -17.59 6.02
CA MET A 259 -13.33 -16.90 4.79
C MET A 259 -12.54 -17.45 3.59
N GLN A 260 -13.19 -17.54 2.43
CA GLN A 260 -12.49 -17.88 1.18
C GLN A 260 -11.40 -16.85 0.91
N LEU A 261 -10.28 -17.30 0.33
CA LEU A 261 -9.16 -16.43 -0.01
C LEU A 261 -9.62 -15.38 -1.03
N MET A 262 -9.52 -14.10 -0.64
CA MET A 262 -9.82 -12.97 -1.50
C MET A 262 -8.57 -12.11 -1.68
N ALA A 263 -8.26 -11.75 -2.92
CA ALA A 263 -7.25 -10.75 -3.24
C ALA A 263 -7.89 -9.48 -3.77
N VAL A 264 -7.39 -8.34 -3.31
CA VAL A 264 -7.81 -7.05 -3.84
C VAL A 264 -7.13 -6.83 -5.19
N GLU A 265 -7.93 -6.71 -6.25
CA GLU A 265 -7.49 -6.36 -7.60
C GLU A 265 -7.50 -4.84 -7.80
N GLU A 266 -8.62 -4.20 -7.47
CA GLU A 266 -8.78 -2.75 -7.60
C GLU A 266 -9.48 -2.16 -6.37
N VAL A 267 -9.02 -0.98 -5.95
CA VAL A 267 -9.65 -0.16 -4.91
C VAL A 267 -9.86 1.24 -5.47
N SER A 268 -11.10 1.70 -5.47
CA SER A 268 -11.44 3.09 -5.79
C SER A 268 -12.02 3.77 -4.55
N ILE A 269 -11.40 4.88 -4.14
CA ILE A 269 -11.89 5.69 -3.02
C ILE A 269 -12.27 7.05 -3.56
N ARG A 270 -13.54 7.42 -3.41
CA ARG A 270 -14.07 8.74 -3.78
C ARG A 270 -14.63 9.44 -2.55
N PRO A 271 -14.53 10.78 -2.47
CA PRO A 271 -15.19 11.53 -1.40
C PRO A 271 -16.70 11.26 -1.39
N GLY A 272 -17.25 11.02 -0.21
CA GLY A 272 -18.68 10.85 0.01
C GLY A 272 -19.42 12.17 0.12
N ALA A 273 -20.73 12.10 0.38
CA ALA A 273 -21.59 13.27 0.50
C ALA A 273 -21.41 14.08 1.80
N ALA A 274 -20.67 13.54 2.78
CA ALA A 274 -20.46 14.14 4.10
C ALA A 274 -18.98 14.05 4.54
N PRO A 275 -18.52 14.91 5.47
CA PRO A 275 -17.15 14.85 5.99
C PRO A 275 -16.84 13.48 6.58
N LYS A 276 -15.66 12.93 6.28
CA LYS A 276 -15.20 11.57 6.66
C LYS A 276 -15.98 10.40 6.06
N TRP A 277 -16.99 10.66 5.23
CA TRP A 277 -17.66 9.63 4.45
C TRP A 277 -16.98 9.49 3.09
N GLN A 278 -16.86 8.25 2.63
CA GLN A 278 -16.20 7.87 1.40
C GLN A 278 -17.04 6.84 0.66
N LYS A 279 -16.98 6.89 -0.67
CA LYS A 279 -17.44 5.80 -1.53
C LYS A 279 -16.24 4.92 -1.84
N LEU A 280 -16.30 3.67 -1.40
CA LEU A 280 -15.28 2.65 -1.57
C LEU A 280 -15.79 1.64 -2.60
N GLY A 281 -15.24 1.64 -3.81
CA GLY A 281 -15.44 0.57 -4.79
C GLY A 281 -14.32 -0.45 -4.67
N LEU A 282 -14.65 -1.73 -4.56
CA LEU A 282 -13.72 -2.84 -4.45
C LEU A 282 -13.98 -3.86 -5.53
N THR A 283 -12.89 -4.26 -6.18
CA THR A 283 -12.86 -5.40 -7.10
C THR A 283 -11.96 -6.46 -6.48
N LEU A 284 -12.55 -7.61 -6.18
CA LEU A 284 -11.92 -8.71 -5.44
C LEU A 284 -11.85 -9.95 -6.30
N LEU A 285 -10.72 -10.63 -6.28
CA LEU A 285 -10.54 -11.95 -6.88
C LEU A 285 -10.73 -13.01 -5.81
N ILE A 286 -11.64 -13.94 -6.07
CA ILE A 286 -11.85 -15.15 -5.28
C ILE A 286 -11.21 -16.31 -6.01
N PHE A 287 -10.37 -17.06 -5.31
CA PHE A 287 -9.70 -18.23 -5.86
C PHE A 287 -10.46 -19.51 -5.55
N SER A 288 -10.53 -20.42 -6.52
CA SER A 288 -10.92 -21.81 -6.36
C SER A 288 -10.00 -22.74 -7.14
N GLU A 289 -10.01 -24.03 -6.79
CA GLU A 289 -9.28 -25.04 -7.53
C GLU A 289 -9.82 -25.11 -8.96
N GLY A 290 -8.93 -25.07 -9.95
CA GLY A 290 -9.33 -25.14 -11.35
C GLY A 290 -9.62 -26.58 -11.75
N SER A 291 -10.88 -26.90 -12.03
CA SER A 291 -11.27 -28.16 -12.69
C SER A 291 -10.79 -28.22 -14.12
#